data_AF-A0A8C8AGS7-F1
#
_entry.id   AF-A0A8C8AGS7-F1
#
_cell.length_a   1.000
_cell.length_b   1.000
_cell.length_c   1.000
_cell.angle_alpha   90.00
_cell.angle_beta   90.00
_cell.angle_gamma   90.00
#
_symmetry.space_group_name_H-M   'P 1'
#
loop_
_entity.id
_entity.type
_entity.pdbx_description
1 polymer ?
#
loop_
_entity_poly.entity_id
_entity_poly.type
_entity_poly.pdbx_seq_one_letter_code
_entity_poly.pdbx_strand_id
1 'polypeptide(L)'
;MKKIFKKYNHEVLIKCWKEGMAWDSLCSTDLLRPKIRSASSRTLGSQSSARTPSLEELRRLLWTRTHPTGHVDEVWPNLYVGDLYIARDKAQLSRMGISHVVNAAAGRFHIDTGPKFYKDLPVDYYGVEAEDNPNFDLSIYFYPVARYIRAALNSPRGKVLVHCAMGISRSAALVLAFLMICEDMSLADAIQTVRSHRGICPNSGFLKQLWELDLQLGRGKSRGTEAC
;
A
#
# COMPACT_ATOMS: atom_id res chain seq x y z
N MET A 1 26.25 23.86 -20.77
CA MET A 1 25.26 24.29 -19.74
C MET A 1 24.19 25.17 -20.36
N LYS A 2 23.00 24.63 -20.67
CA LYS A 2 21.69 25.34 -20.66
C LYS A 2 20.59 24.28 -20.48
N LYS A 3 19.75 24.52 -19.47
CA LYS A 3 18.64 23.66 -19.00
C LYS A 3 17.52 23.64 -20.03
N ILE A 4 16.99 22.46 -20.34
CA ILE A 4 15.68 22.31 -21.00
C ILE A 4 14.69 21.90 -19.92
N PHE A 5 13.89 22.88 -19.46
CA PHE A 5 12.70 22.64 -18.66
C PHE A 5 11.65 21.96 -19.54
N LYS A 6 11.29 20.71 -19.25
CA LYS A 6 10.05 20.13 -19.77
C LYS A 6 8.89 20.64 -18.92
N LYS A 7 7.96 21.29 -19.61
CA LYS A 7 6.71 21.86 -19.13
C LYS A 7 5.86 20.75 -18.51
N TYR A 8 5.90 20.61 -17.19
CA TYR A 8 4.93 19.80 -16.44
C TYR A 8 3.58 20.54 -16.50
N ASN A 9 2.52 19.79 -16.79
CA ASN A 9 1.16 20.30 -16.84
C ASN A 9 0.71 20.65 -15.42
N HIS A 10 1.01 21.88 -15.01
CA HIS A 10 0.99 22.38 -13.63
C HIS A 10 -0.43 22.64 -13.08
N GLU A 11 -1.46 22.51 -13.92
CA GLU A 11 -2.83 22.89 -13.57
C GLU A 11 -3.65 21.77 -12.91
N VAL A 12 -3.27 20.50 -13.10
CA VAL A 12 -3.97 19.38 -12.43
C VAL A 12 -3.50 19.21 -10.97
N LEU A 13 -2.23 19.54 -10.68
CA LEU A 13 -1.63 19.32 -9.36
C LEU A 13 -1.91 20.45 -8.35
N ILE A 14 -2.18 21.68 -8.82
CA ILE A 14 -2.49 22.81 -7.93
C ILE A 14 -3.93 22.75 -7.42
N LYS A 15 -4.85 22.08 -8.15
CA LYS A 15 -6.26 22.01 -7.73
C LYS A 15 -6.48 21.10 -6.51
N CYS A 16 -5.66 20.07 -6.31
CA CYS A 16 -5.78 19.16 -5.16
C CYS A 16 -5.43 19.80 -3.81
N TRP A 17 -4.64 20.88 -3.78
CA TRP A 17 -4.15 21.44 -2.52
C TRP A 17 -5.01 22.57 -1.96
N LYS A 18 -5.97 23.12 -2.73
CA LYS A 18 -6.78 24.29 -2.33
C LYS A 18 -8.27 24.03 -2.08
N GLU A 19 -8.82 22.86 -2.45
CA GLU A 19 -10.29 22.68 -2.47
C GLU A 19 -10.83 21.51 -1.65
N GLY A 20 -10.02 20.81 -0.83
CA GLY A 20 -10.56 19.74 0.04
C GLY A 20 -11.38 18.70 -0.73
N MET A 21 -10.90 18.29 -1.91
CA MET A 21 -11.63 17.40 -2.81
C MET A 21 -11.59 15.96 -2.29
N ALA A 22 -12.78 15.39 -2.17
CA ALA A 22 -13.04 14.06 -1.66
C ALA A 22 -12.20 13.00 -2.36
N TRP A 23 -11.51 12.17 -1.57
CA TRP A 23 -10.87 10.93 -1.96
C TRP A 23 -11.88 9.87 -2.43
N ASP A 24 -13.01 10.26 -3.04
CA ASP A 24 -14.08 9.40 -3.55
C ASP A 24 -14.16 9.40 -5.09
N SER A 25 -13.54 10.38 -5.79
CA SER A 25 -13.68 10.55 -7.25
C SER A 25 -12.71 9.77 -8.19
N LEU A 26 -11.76 8.97 -7.69
CA LEU A 26 -10.80 8.21 -8.52
C LEU A 26 -11.36 6.83 -8.89
N CYS A 27 -11.39 6.52 -10.18
CA CYS A 27 -11.74 5.19 -10.69
C CYS A 27 -10.54 4.23 -10.54
N SER A 28 -10.79 2.91 -10.53
CA SER A 28 -9.74 1.89 -10.37
C SER A 28 -8.58 2.00 -11.38
N THR A 29 -8.84 2.47 -12.60
CA THR A 29 -7.81 2.69 -13.63
C THR A 29 -6.89 3.88 -13.34
N ASP A 30 -7.41 4.90 -12.63
CA ASP A 30 -6.66 6.11 -12.28
C ASP A 30 -5.67 5.86 -11.13
N LEU A 31 -5.80 4.72 -10.45
CA LEU A 31 -4.92 4.31 -9.36
C LEU A 31 -3.64 3.63 -9.83
N LEU A 32 -3.58 3.21 -11.09
CA LEU A 32 -2.40 2.55 -11.62
C LEU A 32 -1.23 3.53 -11.72
N ARG A 33 -0.05 3.08 -11.29
CA ARG A 33 1.17 3.85 -11.49
C ARG A 33 1.40 4.05 -13.00
N PRO A 34 1.65 5.29 -13.48
CA PRO A 34 1.97 5.50 -14.89
C PRO A 34 3.22 4.70 -15.29
N LYS A 35 3.10 3.82 -16.29
CA LYS A 35 4.26 3.13 -16.89
C LYS A 35 5.05 4.16 -17.70
N ILE A 36 6.18 4.62 -17.16
CA ILE A 36 7.14 5.39 -17.96
C ILE A 36 7.69 4.43 -19.01
N ARG A 37 7.48 4.74 -20.30
CA ARG A 37 8.10 4.00 -21.41
C ARG A 37 9.61 4.21 -21.38
N SER A 38 10.33 3.41 -20.58
CA SER A 38 11.76 3.19 -20.73
C SER A 38 11.99 2.05 -21.72
N ALA A 39 13.04 2.17 -22.54
CA ALA A 39 13.37 1.23 -23.61
C ALA A 39 13.35 -0.24 -23.13
N SER A 40 12.70 -1.11 -23.93
CA SER A 40 12.57 -2.54 -23.71
C SER A 40 13.92 -3.22 -23.43
N SER A 41 14.08 -3.79 -22.24
CA SER A 41 14.76 -5.07 -22.10
C SER A 41 13.72 -6.17 -22.29
N ARG A 42 13.94 -7.04 -23.27
CA ARG A 42 13.15 -8.25 -23.48
C ARG A 42 13.47 -9.22 -22.35
N THR A 43 12.61 -9.30 -21.34
CA THR A 43 12.59 -10.43 -20.42
C THR A 43 11.79 -11.55 -21.07
N LEU A 44 12.42 -12.71 -21.24
CA LEU A 44 11.83 -13.92 -21.79
C LEU A 44 10.64 -14.33 -20.91
N GLY A 45 9.43 -14.13 -21.42
CA GLY A 45 8.19 -14.49 -20.73
C GLY A 45 8.08 -16.00 -20.59
N SER A 46 8.22 -16.50 -19.37
CA SER A 46 7.70 -17.81 -18.99
C SER A 46 6.18 -17.76 -19.16
N GLN A 47 5.65 -18.48 -20.16
CA GLN A 47 4.23 -18.76 -20.28
C GLN A 47 3.82 -19.75 -19.17
N SER A 48 3.71 -19.26 -17.94
CA SER A 48 2.90 -19.91 -16.91
C SER A 48 1.49 -19.36 -17.08
N SER A 49 0.54 -20.24 -17.39
CA SER A 49 -0.88 -19.90 -17.30
C SER A 49 -1.15 -19.31 -15.92
N ALA A 50 -1.52 -18.03 -15.88
CA ALA A 50 -1.62 -17.23 -14.67
C ALA A 50 -2.78 -17.71 -13.78
N ARG A 51 -2.52 -18.76 -13.01
CA ARG A 51 -3.44 -19.27 -11.99
C ARG A 51 -3.10 -18.56 -10.68
N THR A 52 -4.08 -17.87 -10.10
CA THR A 52 -3.98 -17.41 -8.70
C THR A 52 -3.64 -18.61 -7.80
N PRO A 53 -2.56 -18.54 -7.02
CA PRO A 53 -2.18 -19.64 -6.12
C PRO A 53 -3.27 -19.94 -5.10
N SER A 54 -3.31 -21.18 -4.63
CA SER A 54 -4.15 -21.58 -3.51
C SER A 54 -3.74 -20.90 -2.20
N LEU A 55 -4.66 -20.83 -1.24
CA LEU A 55 -4.37 -20.29 0.09
C LEU A 55 -3.25 -21.06 0.81
N GLU A 56 -3.10 -22.37 0.56
CA GLU A 56 -2.03 -23.17 1.12
C GLU A 56 -0.65 -22.76 0.58
N GLU A 57 -0.56 -22.54 -0.73
CA GLU A 57 0.66 -22.07 -1.38
C GLU A 57 1.04 -20.67 -0.88
N LEU A 58 0.06 -19.77 -0.73
CA LEU A 58 0.28 -18.42 -0.19
C LEU A 58 0.74 -18.45 1.27
N ARG A 59 0.17 -19.32 2.10
CA ARG A 59 0.63 -19.53 3.48
C ARG A 59 2.07 -20.01 3.52
N ARG A 60 2.45 -20.94 2.63
CA ARG A 60 3.83 -21.42 2.51
C ARG A 60 4.80 -20.30 2.14
N LEU A 61 4.40 -19.37 1.27
CA LEU A 61 5.20 -18.18 0.98
C LEU A 61 5.44 -17.37 2.26
N LEU A 62 4.39 -17.10 3.04
CA LEU A 62 4.48 -16.33 4.29
C LEU A 62 5.40 -16.96 5.35
N TRP A 63 5.55 -18.29 5.37
CA TRP A 63 6.36 -19.02 6.35
C TRP A 63 7.85 -19.19 6.02
N THR A 64 8.31 -18.74 4.85
CA THR A 64 9.77 -18.73 4.57
C THR A 64 10.49 -17.76 5.53
N ARG A 65 11.75 -18.01 5.92
CA ARG A 65 12.38 -17.24 7.02
C ARG A 65 12.74 -15.81 6.60
N THR A 66 11.83 -14.87 6.82
CA THR A 66 12.06 -13.42 6.81
C THR A 66 11.44 -12.85 8.07
N HIS A 67 12.26 -12.33 8.99
CA HIS A 67 11.80 -11.71 10.23
C HIS A 67 11.85 -10.18 10.07
N PRO A 68 10.96 -9.42 10.74
CA PRO A 68 11.15 -7.98 10.90
C PRO A 68 12.54 -7.70 11.47
N THR A 69 13.30 -6.82 10.84
CA THR A 69 14.65 -6.44 11.29
C THR A 69 14.62 -5.25 12.26
N GLY A 70 13.45 -4.62 12.43
CA GLY A 70 13.21 -3.53 13.38
C GLY A 70 11.75 -3.06 13.41
N HIS A 71 11.55 -1.84 13.92
CA HIS A 71 10.22 -1.23 14.10
C HIS A 71 9.56 -0.75 12.80
N VAL A 72 10.35 -0.54 11.75
CA VAL A 72 9.89 -0.03 10.46
C VAL A 72 10.81 -0.46 9.33
N ASP A 73 10.23 -0.79 8.18
CA ASP A 73 10.96 -1.12 6.95
C ASP A 73 10.32 -0.41 5.76
N GLU A 74 11.13 0.05 4.81
CA GLU A 74 10.66 0.49 3.49
C GLU A 74 10.41 -0.75 2.64
N VAL A 75 9.15 -1.00 2.30
CA VAL A 75 8.74 -2.22 1.58
C VAL A 75 8.43 -1.96 0.11
N TRP A 76 8.31 -0.69 -0.26
CA TRP A 76 8.12 -0.17 -1.60
C TRP A 76 8.58 1.30 -1.61
N PRO A 77 9.03 1.90 -2.74
CA PRO A 77 9.56 3.27 -2.73
C PRO A 77 8.65 4.28 -2.02
N ASN A 78 9.18 4.87 -0.94
CA ASN A 78 8.52 5.81 -0.04
C ASN A 78 7.30 5.26 0.75
N LEU A 79 7.09 3.94 0.77
CA LEU A 79 6.03 3.26 1.51
C LEU A 79 6.64 2.33 2.56
N TYR A 80 6.32 2.62 3.82
CA TYR A 80 6.89 1.98 4.98
C TYR A 80 5.82 1.17 5.72
N VAL A 81 6.20 -0.02 6.20
CA VAL A 81 5.40 -0.80 7.13
C VAL A 81 6.07 -0.79 8.50
N GLY A 82 5.31 -0.49 9.54
CA GLY A 82 5.85 -0.40 10.90
C GLY A 82 4.90 -0.84 12.00
N ASP A 83 5.44 -0.86 13.21
CA ASP A 83 4.71 -1.20 14.44
C ASP A 83 4.27 0.05 15.23
N LEU A 84 3.71 -0.16 16.43
CA LEU A 84 3.28 0.92 17.32
C LEU A 84 4.46 1.78 17.80
N TYR A 85 5.66 1.19 17.92
CA TYR A 85 6.81 1.90 18.45
C TYR A 85 7.21 3.04 17.51
N ILE A 86 7.42 2.74 16.22
CA ILE A 86 7.74 3.77 15.24
C ILE A 86 6.62 4.81 15.10
N ALA A 87 5.35 4.39 15.19
CA ALA A 87 4.22 5.30 15.11
C ALA A 87 4.21 6.35 16.24
N ARG A 88 4.78 6.01 17.40
CA ARG A 88 4.90 6.93 18.54
C ARG A 88 6.21 7.73 18.55
N ASP A 89 7.23 7.32 17.80
CA ASP A 89 8.50 8.05 17.71
C ASP A 89 8.43 9.20 16.69
N LYS A 90 7.85 10.32 17.13
CA LYS A 90 7.75 11.54 16.32
C LYS A 90 9.10 12.06 15.82
N ALA A 91 10.16 11.88 16.59
CA ALA A 91 11.49 12.33 16.20
C ALA A 91 12.00 11.51 15.02
N GLN A 92 11.81 10.18 15.05
CA GLN A 92 12.16 9.30 13.94
C GLN A 92 11.26 9.54 12.72
N LEU A 93 9.94 9.71 12.89
CA LEU A 93 9.02 10.06 11.79
C LEU A 93 9.45 11.34 11.08
N SER A 94 9.84 12.37 11.85
CA SER A 94 10.35 13.64 11.32
C SER A 94 11.66 13.45 10.55
N ARG A 95 12.63 12.70 11.12
CA ARG A 95 13.92 12.40 10.45
C ARG A 95 13.74 11.62 9.14
N MET A 96 12.79 10.69 9.10
CA MET A 96 12.45 9.93 7.89
C MET A 96 11.73 10.78 6.84
N GLY A 97 11.15 11.91 7.26
CA GLY A 97 10.32 12.77 6.43
C GLY A 97 8.95 12.14 6.15
N ILE A 98 8.41 11.35 7.08
CA ILE A 98 7.05 10.80 6.96
C ILE A 98 6.08 11.98 6.85
N SER A 99 5.21 11.89 5.84
CA SER A 99 4.24 12.93 5.49
C SER A 99 2.80 12.45 5.65
N HIS A 100 2.59 11.14 5.64
CA HIS A 100 1.27 10.52 5.79
C HIS A 100 1.40 9.30 6.70
N VAL A 101 0.45 9.13 7.61
CA VAL A 101 0.36 7.97 8.50
C VAL A 101 -1.00 7.31 8.30
N VAL A 102 -0.98 6.00 8.02
CA VAL A 102 -2.14 5.12 8.06
C VAL A 102 -2.04 4.24 9.30
N ASN A 103 -2.94 4.44 10.27
CA ASN A 103 -3.05 3.58 11.44
C ASN A 103 -4.08 2.48 11.18
N ALA A 104 -3.61 1.27 10.87
CA ALA A 104 -4.45 0.09 10.62
C ALA A 104 -5.01 -0.56 11.89
N ALA A 105 -4.92 0.13 13.04
CA ALA A 105 -5.39 -0.33 14.34
C ALA A 105 -5.89 0.88 15.17
N ALA A 106 -6.53 1.85 14.51
CA ALA A 106 -7.08 3.04 15.16
C ALA A 106 -8.23 2.67 16.10
N GLY A 107 -8.59 3.63 16.95
CA GLY A 107 -9.70 3.51 17.90
C GLY A 107 -9.24 3.64 19.35
N ARG A 108 -10.14 4.16 20.19
CA ARG A 108 -9.88 4.43 21.61
C ARG A 108 -9.42 3.20 22.40
N PHE A 109 -9.93 2.02 22.03
CA PHE A 109 -9.60 0.76 22.68
C PHE A 109 -8.45 0.00 21.99
N HIS A 110 -7.78 0.65 21.03
CA HIS A 110 -6.66 0.11 20.28
C HIS A 110 -5.48 1.11 20.30
N ILE A 111 -4.95 1.49 19.15
CA ILE A 111 -3.86 2.46 19.04
C ILE A 111 -4.46 3.86 18.90
N ASP A 112 -4.63 4.51 20.04
CA ASP A 112 -5.17 5.87 20.12
C ASP A 112 -4.06 6.93 19.93
N THR A 113 -3.49 6.99 18.73
CA THR A 113 -2.68 8.15 18.32
C THR A 113 -3.61 9.25 17.79
N GLY A 114 -4.33 8.97 16.71
CA GLY A 114 -5.20 9.94 16.06
C GLY A 114 -4.45 11.15 15.49
N PRO A 115 -5.13 12.07 14.80
CA PRO A 115 -4.50 13.26 14.23
C PRO A 115 -3.93 14.20 15.30
N LYS A 116 -4.57 14.27 16.49
CA LYS A 116 -4.12 15.12 17.59
C LYS A 116 -2.75 14.73 18.13
N PHE A 117 -2.39 13.44 18.09
CA PHE A 117 -1.07 13.01 18.49
C PHE A 117 0.00 13.62 17.59
N TYR A 118 -0.22 13.74 16.29
CA TYR A 118 0.76 14.25 15.32
C TYR A 118 0.68 15.77 15.06
N LYS A 119 -0.02 16.55 15.89
CA LYS A 119 -0.29 18.00 15.66
C LYS A 119 0.96 18.89 15.48
N ASP A 120 2.11 18.42 15.96
CA ASP A 120 3.43 19.05 15.92
C ASP A 120 4.29 18.58 14.74
N LEU A 121 3.77 17.67 13.91
CA LEU A 121 4.39 17.19 12.69
C LEU A 121 3.53 17.56 11.47
N PRO A 122 4.15 17.85 10.31
CA PRO A 122 3.43 18.08 9.07
C PRO A 122 3.00 16.74 8.44
N VAL A 123 2.16 15.98 9.17
CA VAL A 123 1.70 14.64 8.80
C VAL A 123 0.19 14.64 8.61
N ASP A 124 -0.27 14.11 7.47
CA ASP A 124 -1.67 13.75 7.27
C ASP A 124 -1.97 12.37 7.88
N TYR A 125 -3.14 12.21 8.50
CA TYR A 125 -3.48 11.02 9.28
C TYR A 125 -4.75 10.34 8.77
N TYR A 126 -4.65 9.03 8.53
CA TYR A 126 -5.77 8.16 8.19
C TYR A 126 -5.90 7.04 9.22
N GLY A 127 -7.01 6.99 9.94
CA GLY A 127 -7.32 5.94 10.90
C GLY A 127 -8.21 4.86 10.31
N VAL A 128 -7.83 3.59 10.46
CA VAL A 128 -8.67 2.41 10.19
C VAL A 128 -8.89 1.68 11.51
N GLU A 129 -10.13 1.67 11.98
CA GLU A 129 -10.54 0.96 13.19
C GLU A 129 -10.70 -0.54 12.88
N ALA A 130 -9.58 -1.26 12.83
CA ALA A 130 -9.54 -2.68 12.52
C ALA A 130 -8.97 -3.55 13.64
N GLU A 131 -9.70 -4.62 13.94
CA GLU A 131 -9.26 -5.70 14.81
C GLU A 131 -8.39 -6.70 14.06
N ASP A 132 -7.39 -7.31 14.73
CA ASP A 132 -6.58 -8.38 14.13
C ASP A 132 -7.26 -9.75 14.25
N ASN A 133 -8.49 -9.82 13.75
CA ASN A 133 -9.35 -10.99 13.87
C ASN A 133 -9.62 -11.56 12.47
N PRO A 134 -9.49 -12.88 12.23
CA PRO A 134 -9.84 -13.50 10.94
C PRO A 134 -11.29 -13.26 10.49
N ASN A 135 -12.20 -12.91 11.41
CA ASN A 135 -13.59 -12.60 11.11
C ASN A 135 -13.84 -11.11 10.83
N PHE A 136 -12.85 -10.24 11.02
CA PHE A 136 -12.97 -8.82 10.70
C PHE A 136 -12.91 -8.61 9.19
N ASP A 137 -13.87 -7.87 8.64
CA ASP A 137 -13.85 -7.51 7.22
C ASP A 137 -12.93 -6.31 6.97
N LEU A 138 -11.67 -6.58 6.63
CA LEU A 138 -10.69 -5.55 6.28
C LEU A 138 -10.85 -5.12 4.81
N SER A 139 -11.55 -5.91 3.99
CA SER A 139 -11.64 -5.70 2.55
C SER A 139 -12.33 -4.38 2.17
N ILE A 140 -13.25 -3.92 3.01
CA ILE A 140 -13.92 -2.61 2.86
C ILE A 140 -12.93 -1.44 2.84
N TYR A 141 -11.73 -1.61 3.42
CA TYR A 141 -10.70 -0.59 3.48
C TYR A 141 -9.66 -0.70 2.36
N PHE A 142 -9.65 -1.77 1.57
CA PHE A 142 -8.62 -1.99 0.56
C PHE A 142 -8.56 -0.87 -0.46
N TYR A 143 -9.67 -0.53 -1.10
CA TYR A 143 -9.71 0.56 -2.08
C TYR A 143 -9.53 1.94 -1.44
N PRO A 144 -10.26 2.33 -0.37
CA PRO A 144 -10.06 3.64 0.26
C PRO A 144 -8.61 3.89 0.72
N VAL A 145 -7.97 2.91 1.35
CA VAL A 145 -6.59 3.04 1.80
C VAL A 145 -5.62 3.02 0.62
N ALA A 146 -5.82 2.15 -0.38
CA ALA A 146 -4.96 2.14 -1.57
C ALA A 146 -4.98 3.48 -2.30
N ARG A 147 -6.15 4.13 -2.37
CA ARG A 147 -6.30 5.47 -2.93
C ARG A 147 -5.55 6.53 -2.14
N TYR A 148 -5.68 6.51 -0.82
CA TYR A 148 -4.96 7.41 0.07
C TYR A 148 -3.44 7.25 -0.10
N ILE A 149 -2.93 6.01 -0.10
CA ILE A 149 -1.52 5.71 -0.33
C ILE A 149 -1.07 6.20 -1.70
N ARG A 150 -1.82 5.92 -2.78
CA ARG A 150 -1.47 6.36 -4.14
C ARG A 150 -1.39 7.88 -4.24
N ALA A 151 -2.38 8.58 -3.70
CA ALA A 151 -2.40 10.04 -3.73
C ALA A 151 -1.22 10.65 -2.96
N ALA A 152 -0.93 10.11 -1.78
CA ALA A 152 0.22 10.51 -0.97
C ALA A 152 1.53 10.31 -1.76
N LEU A 153 1.75 9.12 -2.34
CA LEU A 153 2.97 8.79 -3.10
C LEU A 153 3.12 9.58 -4.41
N ASN A 154 2.03 10.09 -4.99
CA ASN A 154 2.09 10.98 -6.15
C ASN A 154 2.56 12.40 -5.80
N SER A 155 2.60 12.77 -4.51
CA SER A 155 3.12 14.05 -4.07
C SER A 155 4.66 14.06 -4.13
N PRO A 156 5.33 15.15 -4.56
CA PRO A 156 6.79 15.19 -4.73
C PRO A 156 7.65 14.83 -3.50
N ARG A 157 7.07 14.89 -2.29
CA ARG A 157 7.71 14.52 -1.02
C ARG A 157 6.89 13.50 -0.24
N GLY A 158 5.99 12.80 -0.91
CA GLY A 158 5.10 11.82 -0.33
C GLY A 158 5.85 10.63 0.22
N LYS A 159 5.83 10.47 1.54
CA LYS A 159 6.27 9.28 2.27
C LYS A 159 5.18 8.83 3.23
N VAL A 160 4.81 7.56 3.14
CA VAL A 160 3.67 6.97 3.84
C VAL A 160 4.15 5.90 4.81
N LEU A 161 3.76 6.02 6.08
CA LEU A 161 3.86 4.94 7.05
C LEU A 161 2.50 4.27 7.18
N VAL A 162 2.42 2.96 6.93
CA VAL A 162 1.26 2.12 7.29
C VAL A 162 1.66 1.26 8.47
N HIS A 163 1.03 1.50 9.62
CA HIS A 163 1.37 0.77 10.85
C HIS A 163 0.15 0.07 11.46
N CYS A 164 0.42 -0.94 12.28
CA CYS A 164 -0.58 -1.50 13.20
C CYS A 164 0.08 -1.68 14.57
N ALA A 165 -0.30 -2.69 15.35
CA ALA A 165 0.37 -2.99 16.62
C ALA A 165 1.81 -3.50 16.40
N MET A 166 1.98 -4.48 15.50
CA MET A 166 3.27 -5.16 15.25
C MET A 166 3.85 -4.91 13.86
N GLY A 167 3.09 -4.29 12.95
CA GLY A 167 3.51 -4.14 11.56
C GLY A 167 3.61 -5.47 10.80
N ILE A 168 2.79 -6.46 11.15
CA ILE A 168 2.89 -7.85 10.61
C ILE A 168 1.61 -8.27 9.86
N SER A 169 0.42 -7.99 10.41
CA SER A 169 -0.86 -8.50 9.89
C SER A 169 -1.72 -7.41 9.23
N ARG A 170 -2.45 -6.59 10.00
CA ARG A 170 -3.37 -5.54 9.47
C ARG A 170 -2.72 -4.58 8.49
N SER A 171 -1.63 -3.92 8.89
CA SER A 171 -0.92 -2.96 8.03
C SER A 171 -0.32 -3.62 6.79
N ALA A 172 0.22 -4.83 6.95
CA ALA A 172 0.74 -5.61 5.84
C ALA A 172 -0.38 -5.93 4.83
N ALA A 173 -1.56 -6.36 5.30
CA ALA A 173 -2.69 -6.66 4.42
C ALA A 173 -3.13 -5.44 3.60
N LEU A 174 -3.21 -4.26 4.21
CA LEU A 174 -3.53 -3.02 3.49
C LEU A 174 -2.46 -2.66 2.44
N VAL A 175 -1.17 -2.84 2.77
CA VAL A 175 -0.07 -2.61 1.81
C VAL A 175 -0.09 -3.62 0.66
N LEU A 176 -0.35 -4.90 0.94
CA LEU A 176 -0.50 -5.92 -0.10
C LEU A 176 -1.65 -5.57 -1.05
N ALA A 177 -2.81 -5.19 -0.51
CA ALA A 177 -3.94 -4.74 -1.32
C ALA A 177 -3.58 -3.52 -2.18
N PHE A 178 -2.86 -2.54 -1.63
CA PHE A 178 -2.36 -1.39 -2.40
C PHE A 178 -1.47 -1.83 -3.57
N LEU A 179 -0.51 -2.73 -3.35
CA LEU A 179 0.38 -3.20 -4.43
C LEU A 179 -0.41 -3.94 -5.52
N MET A 180 -1.42 -4.72 -5.14
CA MET A 180 -2.29 -5.42 -6.10
C MET A 180 -3.14 -4.43 -6.91
N ILE A 181 -3.80 -3.49 -6.25
CA ILE A 181 -4.74 -2.54 -6.86
C ILE A 181 -4.00 -1.50 -7.71
N CYS A 182 -2.90 -0.95 -7.19
CA CYS A 182 -2.28 0.25 -7.73
C CYS A 182 -0.98 -0.04 -8.50
N GLU A 183 -0.27 -1.12 -8.18
CA GLU A 183 0.99 -1.51 -8.84
C GLU A 183 0.81 -2.73 -9.75
N ASP A 184 -0.43 -3.18 -10.00
CA ASP A 184 -0.78 -4.24 -10.95
C ASP A 184 -0.20 -5.62 -10.60
N MET A 185 0.16 -5.84 -9.32
CA MET A 185 0.76 -7.10 -8.85
C MET A 185 -0.27 -8.19 -8.60
N SER A 186 0.12 -9.45 -8.81
CA SER A 186 -0.61 -10.58 -8.20
C SER A 186 -0.41 -10.57 -6.69
N LEU A 187 -1.29 -11.23 -5.93
CA LEU A 187 -1.09 -11.40 -4.49
C LEU A 187 0.27 -12.08 -4.17
N ALA A 188 0.69 -13.04 -4.98
CA ALA A 188 1.96 -13.73 -4.80
C ALA A 188 3.17 -12.78 -4.98
N ASP A 189 3.11 -11.90 -5.98
CA ASP A 189 4.16 -10.91 -6.24
C ASP A 189 4.18 -9.82 -5.16
N ALA A 190 3.01 -9.37 -4.71
CA ALA A 190 2.89 -8.41 -3.61
C ALA A 190 3.49 -8.99 -2.31
N ILE A 191 3.17 -10.25 -1.98
CA ILE A 191 3.74 -10.94 -0.81
C ILE A 191 5.27 -11.02 -0.92
N GLN A 192 5.80 -11.43 -2.07
CA GLN A 192 7.25 -11.53 -2.27
C GLN A 192 7.93 -10.16 -2.17
N THR A 193 7.33 -9.12 -2.76
CA THR A 193 7.84 -7.74 -2.74
C THR A 193 7.95 -7.19 -1.32
N VAL A 194 6.92 -7.38 -0.49
CA VAL A 194 6.97 -6.89 0.90
C VAL A 194 7.93 -7.73 1.73
N ARG A 195 7.95 -9.06 1.53
CA ARG A 195 8.75 -9.99 2.34
C ARG A 195 10.24 -9.94 2.11
N SER A 196 10.68 -9.49 0.93
CA SER A 196 12.11 -9.23 0.70
C SER A 196 12.65 -8.10 1.59
N HIS A 197 11.77 -7.28 2.17
CA HIS A 197 12.13 -6.16 3.05
C HIS A 197 11.69 -6.39 4.51
N ARG A 198 10.50 -6.98 4.75
CA ARG A 198 9.93 -7.16 6.10
C ARG A 198 9.17 -8.48 6.24
N GLY A 199 9.42 -9.19 7.34
CA GLY A 199 8.60 -10.33 7.73
C GLY A 199 7.14 -9.92 7.99
N ILE A 200 6.23 -10.37 7.14
CA ILE A 200 4.79 -10.14 7.28
C ILE A 200 4.01 -11.46 7.35
N CYS A 201 2.88 -11.43 8.03
CA CYS A 201 1.99 -12.56 8.18
C CYS A 201 0.57 -12.05 8.48
N PRO A 202 -0.19 -11.63 7.44
CA PRO A 202 -1.62 -11.40 7.57
C PRO A 202 -2.31 -12.61 8.19
N ASN A 203 -3.29 -12.39 9.06
CA ASN A 203 -4.08 -13.49 9.60
C ASN A 203 -4.83 -14.24 8.47
N SER A 204 -5.35 -15.43 8.79
CA SER A 204 -5.98 -16.31 7.80
C SER A 204 -7.19 -15.70 7.09
N GLY A 205 -7.96 -14.84 7.77
CA GLY A 205 -9.09 -14.13 7.20
C GLY A 205 -8.67 -13.04 6.22
N PHE A 206 -7.66 -12.24 6.59
CA PHE A 206 -7.12 -11.21 5.70
C PHE A 206 -6.44 -11.81 4.47
N LEU A 207 -5.72 -12.93 4.64
CA LEU A 207 -5.14 -13.64 3.50
C LEU A 207 -6.24 -14.14 2.55
N LYS A 208 -7.36 -14.63 3.09
CA LYS A 208 -8.53 -15.03 2.28
C LYS A 208 -9.14 -13.84 1.54
N GLN A 209 -9.35 -12.71 2.21
CA GLN A 209 -9.89 -11.49 1.60
C GLN A 209 -8.96 -10.95 0.48
N LEU A 210 -7.64 -11.00 0.68
CA LEU A 210 -6.66 -10.65 -0.34
C LEU A 210 -6.70 -11.62 -1.53
N TRP A 211 -6.86 -12.92 -1.26
CA TRP A 211 -6.98 -13.92 -2.31
C TRP A 211 -8.26 -13.72 -3.15
N GLU A 212 -9.37 -13.36 -2.51
CA GLU A 212 -10.62 -12.99 -3.19
C GLU A 212 -10.44 -11.73 -4.06
N LEU A 213 -9.69 -10.73 -3.56
CA LEU A 213 -9.31 -9.56 -4.35
C LEU A 213 -8.46 -9.95 -5.58
N ASP A 214 -7.50 -10.85 -5.45
CA ASP A 214 -6.66 -11.32 -6.56
C ASP A 214 -7.48 -11.97 -7.68
N LEU A 215 -8.46 -12.81 -7.30
CA LEU A 215 -9.40 -13.41 -8.26
C LEU A 215 -10.25 -12.36 -8.99
N GLN A 216 -10.70 -11.32 -8.28
CA GLN A 216 -11.49 -10.23 -8.87
C GLN A 216 -10.64 -9.42 -9.86
N LEU A 217 -9.43 -9.04 -9.48
CA LEU A 217 -8.51 -8.29 -10.34
C LEU A 217 -8.08 -9.12 -11.56
N GLY A 218 -7.83 -10.42 -11.39
CA GLY A 218 -7.50 -11.32 -12.49
C GLY A 218 -8.62 -11.43 -13.54
N ARG A 219 -9.88 -11.54 -13.11
CA ARG A 219 -11.05 -11.53 -14.02
C ARG A 219 -11.22 -10.21 -14.77
N GLY A 220 -10.85 -9.09 -14.14
CA GLY A 220 -10.86 -7.77 -14.77
C GLY A 220 -9.85 -7.65 -15.91
N LYS A 221 -8.68 -8.28 -15.78
CA LYS A 221 -7.63 -8.27 -16.80
C LYS A 221 -8.02 -9.07 -18.05
N SER A 222 -8.67 -10.24 -17.89
CA SER A 222 -9.10 -11.07 -19.02
C SER A 222 -10.14 -10.41 -19.93
N ARG A 223 -11.04 -9.58 -19.36
CA ARG A 223 -12.09 -8.88 -20.12
C ARG A 223 -11.57 -7.68 -20.93
N GLY A 224 -10.41 -7.12 -20.57
CA GLY A 224 -9.80 -6.01 -21.31
C GLY A 224 -9.03 -6.45 -22.57
N THR A 225 -8.70 -7.74 -22.68
CA THR A 225 -7.97 -8.32 -23.83
C THR A 225 -8.86 -8.82 -24.97
N GLU A 226 -10.18 -8.91 -24.78
CA GLU A 226 -11.13 -9.33 -25.83
C GLU A 226 -11.75 -8.15 -26.59
N ALA A 227 -11.39 -6.91 -26.25
CA ALA A 227 -11.84 -5.69 -26.92
C ALA A 227 -10.66 -4.99 -27.63
N CYS A 228 -10.12 -5.61 -28.67
CA CYS A 228 -9.31 -4.98 -29.73
C CYS A 228 -9.49 -5.78 -31.02
#